data_AF-A0A9D1ZIN9-F1
#
_entry.id   AF-A0A9D1ZIN9-F1
#
_cell.length_a   1.000
_cell.length_b   1.000
_cell.length_c   1.000
_cell.angle_alpha   90.00
_cell.angle_beta   90.00
_cell.angle_gamma   90.00
#
_symmetry.space_group_name_H-M   'P 1'
#
loop_
_entity.id
_entity.type
_entity.pdbx_description
1 polymer ?
#
loop_
_entity_poly.entity_id
_entity_poly.type
_entity_poly.pdbx_seq_one_letter_code
_entity_poly.pdbx_strand_id
1 'polypeptide(L)' 'MNNDEGLKARIEELEQDLLFYLRYYHELAPRSQRMKAVVEKEIERLEEEIKELSRFL' A
#
# COMPACT_ATOMS: atom_id res chain seq x y z
N MET A 1 -23.47 7.76 -8.93
CA MET A 1 -22.47 7.12 -8.06
C MET A 1 -21.77 8.24 -7.33
N ASN A 2 -21.75 8.20 -6.00
CA ASN A 2 -21.16 9.26 -5.19
C ASN A 2 -19.64 9.18 -5.37
N ASN A 3 -19.00 10.28 -5.77
CA ASN A 3 -17.57 10.29 -6.11
C ASN A 3 -16.73 9.82 -4.89
N ASP A 4 -17.21 10.13 -3.69
CA ASP A 4 -16.60 9.77 -2.41
C ASP A 4 -16.69 8.27 -2.11
N GLU A 5 -17.74 7.57 -2.56
CA GLU A 5 -17.86 6.11 -2.36
C GLU A 5 -16.86 5.34 -3.23
N GLY A 6 -16.67 5.78 -4.47
CA GLY A 6 -15.65 5.20 -5.36
C GLY A 6 -14.24 5.48 -4.87
N LEU A 7 -13.99 6.68 -4.34
CA LEU A 7 -12.70 7.06 -3.78
C LEU A 7 -12.37 6.27 -2.49
N LYS A 8 -13.35 6.07 -1.60
CA LYS A 8 -13.20 5.22 -0.41
C LYS A 8 -12.91 3.78 -0.77
N ALA A 9 -13.67 3.19 -1.71
CA ALA A 9 -13.43 1.83 -2.15
C ALA A 9 -12.01 1.65 -2.72
N ARG A 10 -11.51 2.64 -3.47
CA ARG A 10 -10.15 2.61 -4.01
C ARG A 10 -9.08 2.67 -2.91
N ILE A 11 -9.29 3.50 -1.88
CA ILE A 11 -8.38 3.56 -0.73
C ILE A 11 -8.40 2.25 0.05
N GLU A 12 -9.57 1.66 0.28
CA GLU A 12 -9.69 0.36 0.96
C GLU A 12 -8.95 -0.74 0.20
N GLU A 13 -9.02 -0.77 -1.13
CA GLU A 13 -8.23 -1.71 -1.96
C GLU A 13 -6.72 -1.52 -1.73
N LEU A 14 -6.23 -0.27 -1.78
CA LEU A 14 -4.82 0.03 -1.58
C LEU A 14 -4.35 -0.29 -0.16
N GLU A 15 -5.20 -0.11 0.86
CA GLU A 15 -4.91 -0.50 2.24
C GLU A 15 -4.77 -2.02 2.38
N GLN A 16 -5.59 -2.82 1.68
CA GLN A 16 -5.44 -4.27 1.66
C GLN A 16 -4.13 -4.70 0.99
N ASP A 17 -3.76 -4.06 -0.12
CA ASP A 17 -2.49 -4.31 -0.79
C ASP A 17 -1.30 -3.93 0.11
N LEU A 18 -1.37 -2.79 0.79
CA LEU A 18 -0.36 -2.34 1.74
C LEU A 18 -0.19 -3.35 2.88
N LEU A 19 -1.29 -3.84 3.46
CA LEU A 19 -1.26 -4.89 4.49
C LEU A 19 -0.61 -6.18 3.99
N PHE A 20 -0.85 -6.56 2.73
CA PHE A 20 -0.20 -7.72 2.12
C PHE A 20 1.33 -7.51 2.05
N TYR A 21 1.79 -6.37 1.53
CA TYR A 21 3.22 -6.11 1.40
C TYR A 21 3.92 -5.95 2.74
N LEU A 22 3.26 -5.37 3.76
CA LEU A 22 3.80 -5.30 5.12
C LEU A 22 4.01 -6.70 5.73
N ARG A 23 3.04 -7.61 5.56
CA ARG A 23 3.21 -9.01 6.00
C ARG A 23 4.35 -9.69 5.23
N TYR A 24 4.37 -9.52 3.92
CA TYR A 24 5.38 -10.11 3.04
C TYR A 24 6.79 -9.59 3.35
N TYR A 25 6.93 -8.31 3.69
CA TYR A 25 8.17 -7.69 4.13
C TYR A 25 8.74 -8.39 5.37
N HIS A 26 7.91 -8.66 6.38
CA HIS A 26 8.33 -9.35 7.59
C HIS A 26 8.82 -10.79 7.31
N GLU A 27 8.20 -11.49 6.36
CA GLU A 27 8.64 -12.83 5.94
C GLU A 27 9.98 -12.82 5.17
N LEU A 28 10.25 -11.74 4.43
CA LEU A 28 11.44 -11.59 3.59
C LEU A 28 12.63 -10.94 4.28
N ALA A 29 12.41 -10.13 5.33
CA ALA A 29 13.44 -9.45 6.08
C ALA A 29 14.63 -10.36 6.49
N PRO A 30 14.42 -11.63 6.89
CA PRO A 30 15.54 -12.54 7.18
C PRO A 30 16.09 -13.30 5.97
N ARG A 31 15.44 -13.26 4.79
CA ARG A 31 15.77 -14.11 3.63
C ARG A 31 16.56 -13.41 2.53
N SER A 32 16.33 -12.12 2.29
CA SER A 32 17.05 -11.37 1.24
C SER A 32 16.91 -9.86 1.37
N GLN A 33 18.04 -9.15 1.51
CA GLN A 33 18.07 -7.69 1.56
C GLN A 33 17.60 -7.02 0.26
N ARG A 34 17.88 -7.63 -0.90
CA ARG A 34 17.46 -7.06 -2.20
C ARG A 34 15.94 -7.16 -2.38
N MET A 35 15.35 -8.30 -2.00
CA MET A 35 13.90 -8.47 -2.09
C MET A 35 13.19 -7.56 -1.09
N LYS A 36 13.75 -7.44 0.11
CA LYS A 36 13.30 -6.49 1.14
C LYS A 36 13.21 -5.05 0.59
N ALA A 37 14.26 -4.57 -0.09
CA ALA A 37 14.29 -3.23 -0.67
C ALA A 37 13.26 -3.01 -1.80
N VAL A 38 12.91 -4.06 -2.55
CA VAL A 38 11.84 -3.98 -3.56
C VAL A 38 10.48 -3.83 -2.89
N VAL A 39 10.24 -4.61 -1.83
CA VAL A 39 8.99 -4.53 -1.07
C VAL A 39 8.86 -3.19 -0.32
N GLU A 40 9.95 -2.64 0.21
CA GLU A 40 9.97 -1.30 0.82
C GLU A 40 9.50 -0.22 -0.16
N LYS A 41 10.02 -0.25 -1.41
CA LYS A 41 9.58 0.71 -2.44
C LYS A 41 8.11 0.58 -2.81
N GLU A 42 7.59 -0.64 -2.81
CA GLU A 42 6.18 -0.88 -3.10
C GLU A 42 5.28 -0.37 -1.96
N ILE A 43 5.69 -0.58 -0.71
CA ILE A 43 5.05 -0.02 0.49
C ILE A 43 5.02 1.50 0.42
N GLU A 44 6.17 2.15 0.17
CA GLU A 44 6.26 3.61 0.04
C GLU A 44 5.34 4.15 -1.06
N ARG A 45 5.28 3.49 -2.22
CA ARG A 45 4.37 3.89 -3.31
C ARG A 45 2.91 3.83 -2.90
N LEU A 46 2.50 2.75 -2.21
CA LEU A 46 1.12 2.57 -1.76
C LEU A 46 0.74 3.59 -0.68
N GLU A 47 1.64 3.87 0.27
CA GLU A 47 1.44 4.90 1.29
C GLU A 47 1.28 6.29 0.67
N GLU A 48 2.08 6.64 -0.34
CA GLU A 48 1.93 7.89 -1.08
C GLU A 48 0.61 7.95 -1.85
N GLU A 49 0.22 6.88 -2.55
CA GLU A 49 -1.03 6.82 -3.31
C GLU A 49 -2.25 6.98 -2.39
N ILE A 50 -2.28 6.25 -1.26
CA ILE A 50 -3.34 6.38 -0.25
C ILE A 50 -3.39 7.81 0.30
N LYS A 51 -2.24 8.40 0.62
CA LYS A 51 -2.15 9.77 1.16
C LYS A 51 -2.64 10.81 0.17
N GLU A 52 -2.30 10.69 -1.11
CA GLU A 52 -2.78 11.60 -2.15
C GLU A 52 -4.29 11.45 -2.37
N LEU A 53 -4.80 10.21 -2.46
CA LEU A 53 -6.24 9.96 -2.61
C LEU A 53 -7.04 10.45 -1.41
N SER A 54 -6.51 10.29 -0.20
CA SER A 54 -7.14 10.77 1.04
C SER A 54 -7.29 12.28 1.11
N ARG A 55 -6.55 13.06 0.31
CA ARG A 55 -6.73 14.53 0.24
C ARG A 55 -7.99 14.95 -0.51
N PHE A 56 -8.57 14.06 -1.31
CA PHE A 56 -9.77 14.30 -2.10
C PHE A 56 -11.05 13.79 -1.42
N LEU A 57 -10.92 13.28 -0.20
CA LEU A 57 -11.98 12.75 0.67
C LEU A 57 -12.38 13.76 1.74
#